data_AF-A0A821SB61-F1
#
_entry.id   AF-A0A821SB61-F1
#
_cell.length_a   1.000
_cell.length_b   1.000
_cell.length_c   1.000
_cell.angle_alpha   90.00
_cell.angle_beta   90.00
_cell.angle_gamma   90.00
#
_symmetry.space_group_name_H-M   'P 1'
#
loop_
_entity.id
_entity.type
_entity.pdbx_description
1 polymer ?
#
loop_
_entity_poly.entity_id
_entity_poly.type
_entity_poly.pdbx_seq_one_letter_code
_entity_poly.pdbx_strand_id
1 'polypeptide(L)'
;MSLFKAREWWSCQVGSGEQFDYGCLKVGSFTEDLTNKIVVGSHQGILRIYSPSSSQSDSITNNHANDLLLEKNLGMPIIQIEIGKFVSTSSVNQIAILFSQKISVYDYNEQSGMTEHGRQIDLELNYEHNLNRPTFNMCKGQFGSGGRGNKESSNYEYICVQTLDGVLFVFEHERQSMVKSLPNTYLPGPICYLSRSDAIITVSSNHQLECY
;
A
#
# COMPACT_ATOMS: atom_id res chain seq x y z
N MET A 1 -20.30 -24.13 22.13
CA MET A 1 -20.83 -23.47 20.91
C MET A 1 -20.34 -22.03 20.92
N SER A 2 -19.68 -21.56 19.85
CA SER A 2 -19.29 -20.15 19.76
C SER A 2 -20.53 -19.28 19.55
N LEU A 3 -20.69 -18.24 20.37
CA LEU A 3 -21.79 -17.27 20.30
C LEU A 3 -21.71 -16.42 19.02
N PHE A 4 -20.51 -16.28 18.46
CA PHE A 4 -20.26 -15.51 17.24
C PHE A 4 -19.81 -16.44 16.11
N LYS A 5 -20.44 -16.29 14.94
CA LYS A 5 -20.03 -16.91 13.69
C LYS A 5 -19.77 -15.80 12.67
N ALA A 6 -18.62 -15.85 12.01
CA ALA A 6 -18.37 -15.00 10.85
C ALA A 6 -19.39 -15.35 9.76
N ARG A 7 -20.07 -14.34 9.22
CA ARG A 7 -20.90 -14.50 8.04
C ARG A 7 -20.05 -14.16 6.84
N GLU A 8 -19.72 -15.18 6.06
CA GLU A 8 -19.00 -15.00 4.81
C GLU A 8 -19.90 -14.28 3.81
N TRP A 9 -19.42 -13.15 3.31
CA TRP A 9 -20.10 -12.37 2.27
C TRP A 9 -19.41 -12.49 0.92
N TRP A 10 -18.10 -12.69 0.93
CA TRP A 10 -17.27 -12.87 -0.25
C TRP A 10 -15.96 -13.56 0.14
N SER A 11 -15.46 -14.44 -0.71
CA SER A 11 -14.12 -15.02 -0.59
C SER A 11 -13.60 -15.45 -1.96
N CYS A 12 -12.27 -15.47 -2.11
CA CYS A 12 -11.63 -16.08 -3.27
C CYS A 12 -10.27 -16.68 -2.86
N GLN A 13 -9.84 -17.71 -3.57
CA GLN A 13 -8.47 -18.20 -3.45
C GLN A 13 -7.55 -17.29 -4.29
N VAL A 14 -6.52 -16.73 -3.64
CA VAL A 14 -5.55 -15.85 -4.31
C VAL A 14 -4.32 -16.65 -4.70
N GLY A 15 -4.10 -16.79 -6.02
CA GLY A 15 -2.92 -17.45 -6.55
C GLY A 15 -2.82 -18.96 -6.27
N SER A 16 -1.71 -19.56 -6.72
CA SER A 16 -1.38 -20.96 -6.47
C SER A 16 0.07 -21.10 -6.04
N GLY A 17 0.31 -21.48 -4.78
CA GLY A 17 1.66 -21.58 -4.22
C GLY A 17 2.34 -20.23 -3.99
N GLU A 18 1.56 -19.15 -3.96
CA GLU A 18 2.04 -17.80 -3.66
C GLU A 18 2.20 -17.56 -2.16
N GLN A 19 3.09 -16.63 -1.79
CA GLN A 19 3.36 -16.25 -0.40
C GLN A 19 2.98 -14.79 -0.16
N PHE A 20 2.50 -14.52 1.06
CA PHE A 20 2.00 -13.23 1.50
C PHE A 20 2.42 -12.99 2.95
N ASP A 21 2.50 -11.72 3.34
CA ASP A 21 2.72 -11.27 4.71
C ASP A 21 1.78 -10.09 5.05
N TYR A 22 1.92 -9.49 6.23
CA TYR A 22 1.06 -8.41 6.73
C TYR A 22 0.97 -7.19 5.80
N GLY A 23 2.04 -6.89 5.05
CA GLY A 23 2.10 -5.76 4.12
C GLY A 23 1.42 -6.00 2.77
N CYS A 24 1.04 -7.24 2.47
CA CYS A 24 0.57 -7.67 1.15
C CYS A 24 -0.88 -7.31 0.84
N LEU A 25 -1.66 -6.86 1.83
CA LEU A 25 -3.09 -6.56 1.69
C LEU A 25 -3.36 -5.09 2.04
N LYS A 26 -4.03 -4.38 1.13
CA LYS A 26 -4.52 -3.02 1.40
C LYS A 26 -5.93 -2.83 0.85
N VAL A 27 -6.71 -2.00 1.54
CA VAL A 27 -8.04 -1.57 1.12
C VAL A 27 -8.04 -0.05 1.01
N GLY A 28 -8.51 0.46 -0.11
CA GLY A 28 -8.62 1.91 -0.34
C GLY A 28 -9.32 2.22 -1.65
N SER A 29 -9.68 3.49 -1.83
CA SER A 29 -10.28 4.00 -3.06
C SER A 29 -9.25 4.67 -3.94
N PHE A 30 -9.42 4.54 -5.25
CA PHE A 30 -8.60 5.18 -6.29
C PHE A 30 -9.39 6.19 -7.12
N THR A 31 -10.70 6.23 -6.90
CA THR A 31 -11.69 6.96 -7.67
C THR A 31 -12.38 8.00 -6.80
N GLU A 32 -12.93 9.04 -7.42
CA GLU A 32 -13.63 10.12 -6.72
C GLU A 32 -14.90 9.65 -6.01
N ASP A 33 -15.50 8.54 -6.47
CA ASP A 33 -16.68 7.91 -5.86
C ASP A 33 -16.38 7.23 -4.50
N LEU A 34 -15.11 7.23 -4.08
CA LEU A 34 -14.62 6.65 -2.83
C LEU A 34 -14.95 5.16 -2.66
N THR A 35 -15.18 4.44 -3.77
CA THR A 35 -15.44 3.01 -3.73
C THR A 35 -14.16 2.23 -3.44
N ASN A 36 -14.10 1.63 -2.25
CA ASN A 36 -12.95 0.84 -1.83
C ASN A 36 -12.75 -0.38 -2.73
N LYS A 37 -11.48 -0.67 -3.02
CA LYS A 37 -11.00 -1.86 -3.71
C LYS A 37 -10.05 -2.61 -2.79
N ILE A 38 -9.96 -3.92 -2.98
CA ILE A 38 -9.02 -4.77 -2.24
C ILE A 38 -7.80 -4.97 -3.13
N VAL A 39 -6.62 -4.59 -2.66
CA VAL A 39 -5.36 -4.79 -3.36
C VAL A 39 -4.56 -5.86 -2.63
N VAL A 40 -4.09 -6.86 -3.37
CA VAL A 40 -3.26 -7.95 -2.87
C VAL A 40 -2.00 -8.07 -3.71
N GLY A 41 -0.83 -8.10 -3.09
CA GLY A 41 0.44 -8.34 -3.77
C GLY A 41 1.19 -9.51 -3.17
N SER A 42 1.68 -10.43 -3.99
CA SER A 42 2.44 -11.58 -3.52
C SER A 42 3.94 -11.37 -3.57
N HIS A 43 4.67 -12.20 -2.83
CA HIS A 43 6.13 -12.28 -2.90
C HIS A 43 6.64 -12.84 -4.24
N GLN A 44 5.77 -13.39 -5.08
CA GLN A 44 6.07 -13.77 -6.47
C GLN A 44 5.98 -12.58 -7.44
N GLY A 45 5.56 -11.41 -6.94
CA GLY A 45 5.46 -10.17 -7.71
C GLY A 45 4.16 -10.00 -8.47
N ILE A 46 3.12 -10.77 -8.13
CA ILE A 46 1.82 -10.65 -8.78
C ILE A 46 0.95 -9.72 -7.92
N LEU A 47 0.52 -8.61 -8.51
CA LEU A 47 -0.41 -7.66 -7.94
C LEU A 47 -1.82 -7.92 -8.49
N ARG A 48 -2.81 -7.93 -7.59
CA ARG A 48 -4.22 -8.11 -7.92
C ARG A 48 -5.07 -7.03 -7.27
N ILE A 49 -6.06 -6.55 -8.00
CA ILE A 49 -7.07 -5.61 -7.49
C ILE A 49 -8.44 -6.25 -7.64
N TYR A 50 -9.21 -6.29 -6.55
CA TYR A 50 -10.56 -6.82 -6.52
C TYR A 50 -11.59 -5.75 -6.18
N SER A 51 -12.78 -5.89 -6.76
CA SER A 51 -13.98 -5.14 -6.39
C SER A 51 -15.11 -6.13 -6.12
N PRO A 52 -15.20 -6.68 -4.90
CA PRO A 52 -16.27 -7.61 -4.56
C PRO A 52 -17.65 -7.02 -4.85
N SER A 53 -18.44 -7.70 -5.66
CA SER A 53 -19.83 -7.33 -5.94
C SER A 53 -20.80 -8.28 -5.24
N SER A 54 -21.93 -7.76 -4.73
CA SER A 54 -22.94 -8.58 -4.05
C SER A 54 -23.80 -9.41 -5.01
N SER A 55 -23.60 -9.24 -6.32
CA SER A 55 -24.46 -9.79 -7.35
C SER A 55 -24.07 -11.22 -7.72
N GLN A 56 -24.43 -12.17 -6.86
CA GLN A 56 -24.78 -13.54 -7.24
C GLN A 56 -25.41 -14.25 -6.03
N SER A 57 -26.68 -13.94 -5.78
CA SER A 57 -27.53 -14.68 -4.84
C SER A 57 -27.98 -16.04 -5.37
N ASP A 58 -27.62 -16.42 -6.61
CA ASP A 58 -28.14 -17.63 -7.23
C ASP A 58 -27.04 -18.48 -7.91
N SER A 59 -27.04 -19.75 -7.52
CA SER A 59 -26.50 -20.92 -8.21
C SER A 59 -24.98 -21.17 -8.16
N ILE A 60 -24.57 -22.01 -7.19
CA ILE A 60 -23.74 -23.25 -7.31
C ILE A 60 -22.31 -23.14 -7.90
N THR A 61 -21.95 -22.04 -8.53
CA THR A 61 -20.61 -21.77 -9.06
C THR A 61 -20.16 -20.41 -8.53
N ASN A 62 -19.31 -20.41 -7.51
CA ASN A 62 -18.62 -19.22 -6.97
C ASN A 62 -17.66 -18.64 -8.01
N ASN A 63 -18.16 -18.19 -9.16
CA ASN A 63 -17.33 -17.73 -10.26
C ASN A 63 -17.12 -16.22 -10.11
N HIS A 64 -16.28 -15.83 -9.15
CA HIS A 64 -15.83 -14.47 -8.86
C HIS A 64 -14.91 -13.86 -9.93
N ALA A 65 -14.95 -14.37 -11.17
CA ALA A 65 -14.06 -13.94 -12.25
C ALA A 65 -14.22 -12.45 -12.57
N ASN A 66 -15.42 -11.89 -12.40
CA ASN A 66 -15.69 -10.47 -12.61
C ASN A 66 -15.26 -9.58 -11.43
N ASP A 67 -15.02 -10.15 -10.25
CA ASP A 67 -14.59 -9.37 -9.08
C ASP A 67 -13.09 -9.05 -9.15
N LEU A 68 -12.30 -9.80 -9.92
CA LEU A 68 -10.89 -9.50 -10.21
C LEU A 68 -10.81 -8.44 -11.31
N LEU A 69 -10.43 -7.23 -10.93
CA LEU A 69 -10.33 -6.08 -11.81
C LEU A 69 -9.01 -6.01 -12.60
N LEU A 70 -7.92 -6.42 -11.95
CA LEU A 70 -6.57 -6.34 -12.51
C LEU A 70 -5.75 -7.49 -11.94
N GLU A 71 -4.96 -8.14 -12.79
CA GLU A 71 -3.84 -8.98 -12.39
C GLU A 71 -2.61 -8.55 -13.20
N LYS A 72 -1.54 -8.13 -12.52
CA LYS A 72 -0.31 -7.63 -13.15
C LYS A 72 0.91 -8.25 -12.48
N ASN A 73 1.75 -8.92 -13.27
CA ASN A 73 3.03 -9.42 -12.80
C ASN A 73 4.09 -8.30 -12.91
N LEU A 74 4.59 -7.84 -11.77
CA LEU A 74 5.60 -6.79 -11.64
C LEU A 74 7.03 -7.37 -11.63
N GLY A 75 7.19 -8.70 -11.63
CA GLY A 75 8.47 -9.40 -11.76
C GLY A 75 9.37 -9.36 -10.53
N MET A 76 8.94 -8.75 -9.43
CA MET A 76 9.72 -8.63 -8.19
C MET A 76 8.84 -8.84 -6.95
N PRO A 77 9.37 -9.42 -5.85
CA PRO A 77 8.61 -9.61 -4.62
C PRO A 77 8.00 -8.31 -4.08
N ILE A 78 6.67 -8.30 -3.89
CA ILE A 78 5.95 -7.19 -3.28
C ILE A 78 6.01 -7.36 -1.76
N ILE A 79 6.68 -6.44 -1.07
CA ILE A 79 6.89 -6.47 0.39
C ILE A 79 5.73 -5.78 1.12
N GLN A 80 5.32 -4.61 0.63
CA GLN A 80 4.24 -3.85 1.24
C GLN A 80 3.50 -3.00 0.20
N ILE A 81 2.19 -2.85 0.40
CA ILE A 81 1.32 -2.00 -0.40
C ILE A 81 0.74 -0.90 0.49
N GLU A 82 0.78 0.34 0.00
CA GLU A 82 0.11 1.47 0.62
C GLU A 82 -0.72 2.23 -0.41
N ILE A 83 -1.81 2.84 0.04
CA ILE A 83 -2.72 3.65 -0.80
C ILE A 83 -2.79 5.04 -0.19
N GLY A 84 -2.52 6.07 -0.98
CA GLY A 84 -2.44 7.44 -0.47
C GLY A 84 -2.20 8.49 -1.54
N LYS A 85 -2.21 9.77 -1.14
CA LYS A 85 -1.98 10.90 -2.06
C LYS A 85 -0.49 11.17 -2.24
N PHE A 86 0.16 10.32 -3.02
CA PHE A 86 1.61 10.32 -3.20
C PHE A 86 2.08 11.20 -4.36
N VAL A 87 1.17 11.75 -5.17
CA VAL A 87 1.49 12.62 -6.32
C VAL A 87 0.94 14.02 -6.06
N SER A 88 1.82 15.03 -6.14
CA SER A 88 1.47 16.43 -5.83
C SER A 88 0.44 17.05 -6.77
N THR A 89 0.30 16.54 -7.99
CA THR A 89 -0.67 17.06 -8.99
C THR A 89 -2.00 16.30 -8.98
N SER A 90 -2.12 15.23 -8.20
CA SER A 90 -3.29 14.35 -8.23
C SER A 90 -4.28 14.65 -7.11
N SER A 91 -5.58 14.59 -7.43
CA SER A 91 -6.68 14.68 -6.47
C SER A 91 -7.05 13.32 -5.86
N VAL A 92 -6.70 12.23 -6.52
CA VAL A 92 -7.03 10.84 -6.16
C VAL A 92 -5.83 10.13 -5.51
N ASN A 93 -6.07 8.97 -4.90
CA ASN A 93 -5.00 8.18 -4.29
C ASN A 93 -4.25 7.34 -5.34
N GLN A 94 -2.97 7.14 -5.09
CA GLN A 94 -2.08 6.25 -5.83
C GLN A 94 -1.82 4.97 -5.05
N ILE A 95 -1.23 3.99 -5.73
CA ILE A 95 -0.71 2.75 -5.12
C ILE A 95 0.81 2.87 -5.00
N ALA A 96 1.32 2.86 -3.78
CA ALA A 96 2.74 2.69 -3.51
C ALA A 96 3.05 1.21 -3.26
N ILE A 97 4.02 0.68 -3.99
CA ILE A 97 4.46 -0.71 -3.88
C ILE A 97 5.93 -0.73 -3.49
N LEU A 98 6.21 -1.31 -2.32
CA LEU A 98 7.55 -1.53 -1.82
C LEU A 98 8.07 -2.88 -2.32
N PHE A 99 9.24 -2.86 -2.94
CA PHE A 99 10.01 -4.02 -3.36
C PHE A 99 11.33 -4.08 -2.59
N SER A 100 12.08 -5.17 -2.77
CA SER A 100 13.32 -5.42 -2.04
C SER A 100 14.35 -4.29 -2.12
N GLN A 101 14.45 -3.56 -3.22
CA GLN A 101 15.43 -2.46 -3.39
C GLN A 101 14.85 -1.26 -4.13
N LYS A 102 13.53 -1.13 -4.19
CA LYS A 102 12.90 0.06 -4.74
C LYS A 102 11.50 0.26 -4.19
N ILE A 103 11.00 1.47 -4.33
CA ILE A 103 9.58 1.78 -4.17
C ILE A 103 9.07 2.40 -5.47
N SER A 104 7.91 1.93 -5.94
CA SER A 104 7.26 2.45 -7.14
C SER A 104 5.86 2.93 -6.80
N VAL A 105 5.49 4.09 -7.35
CA VAL A 105 4.16 4.67 -7.18
C VAL A 105 3.44 4.61 -8.53
N TYR A 106 2.25 4.03 -8.51
CA TYR A 106 1.42 3.79 -9.69
C TYR A 106 0.11 4.57 -9.60
N ASP A 107 -0.31 5.12 -10.73
CA ASP A 107 -1.66 5.64 -10.93
C ASP A 107 -2.58 4.50 -11.35
N TYR A 108 -3.78 4.49 -10.79
CA TYR A 108 -4.86 3.59 -11.16
C TYR A 108 -5.69 4.24 -12.26
N ASN A 109 -5.60 3.68 -13.47
CA ASN A 109 -6.32 4.18 -14.63
C ASN A 109 -7.45 3.23 -14.96
N GLU A 110 -8.67 3.75 -14.96
CA GLU A 110 -9.86 3.03 -15.35
C GLU A 110 -10.46 3.67 -16.59
N GLN A 111 -10.55 2.89 -17.67
CA GLN A 111 -11.23 3.29 -18.89
C GLN A 111 -12.53 2.51 -19.01
N SER A 112 -13.66 3.22 -19.00
CA SER A 112 -14.98 2.61 -19.22
C SER A 112 -15.15 2.31 -20.71
N GLY A 113 -15.16 1.02 -21.07
CA GLY A 113 -15.57 0.59 -22.41
C GLY A 113 -17.07 0.75 -22.63
N MET A 114 -17.50 0.64 -23.90
CA MET A 114 -18.91 0.79 -24.30
C MET A 114 -19.83 -0.36 -23.86
N THR A 115 -19.28 -1.45 -23.31
CA THR A 115 -20.01 -2.63 -22.83
C THR A 115 -19.56 -3.00 -21.41
N GLU A 116 -20.38 -3.75 -20.65
CA GLU A 116 -20.06 -4.19 -19.27
C GLU A 116 -18.75 -4.99 -19.15
N HIS A 117 -18.33 -5.67 -20.24
CA HIS A 117 -17.07 -6.41 -20.33
C HIS A 117 -15.89 -5.57 -20.86
N GLY A 118 -16.10 -4.27 -21.12
CA GLY A 118 -15.12 -3.37 -21.72
C GLY A 118 -14.37 -2.49 -20.71
N ARG A 119 -14.57 -2.65 -19.39
CA ARG A 119 -13.80 -1.91 -18.38
C ARG A 119 -12.35 -2.39 -18.44
N GLN A 120 -11.47 -1.55 -18.98
CA GLN A 120 -10.03 -1.78 -19.01
C GLN A 120 -9.39 -1.02 -17.85
N ILE A 121 -8.71 -1.74 -16.99
CA ILE A 121 -7.99 -1.17 -15.86
C ILE A 121 -6.50 -1.42 -16.09
N ASP A 122 -5.69 -0.39 -15.88
CA ASP A 122 -4.24 -0.51 -15.91
C ASP A 122 -3.62 0.30 -14.78
N LEU A 123 -2.36 -0.04 -14.47
CA LEU A 123 -1.51 0.70 -13.57
C LEU A 123 -0.37 1.34 -14.35
N GLU A 124 -0.37 2.66 -14.39
CA GLU A 124 0.68 3.45 -15.01
C GLU A 124 1.72 3.83 -13.95
N LEU A 125 3.00 3.61 -14.24
CA LEU A 125 4.07 3.99 -13.33
C LEU A 125 4.21 5.52 -13.34
N ASN A 126 4.02 6.15 -12.19
CA ASN A 126 4.21 7.59 -12.04
C ASN A 126 5.69 7.90 -11.78
N TYR A 127 6.23 7.36 -10.69
CA TYR A 127 7.66 7.46 -10.36
C TYR A 127 8.14 6.24 -9.59
N GLU A 128 9.46 6.07 -9.56
CA GLU A 128 10.12 5.08 -8.70
C GLU A 128 11.38 5.65 -8.06
N HIS A 129 11.68 5.16 -6.85
CA HIS A 129 12.93 5.41 -6.15
C HIS A 129 13.67 4.10 -5.99
N ASN A 130 14.88 4.04 -6.54
CA ASN A 130 15.79 2.92 -6.33
C ASN A 130 16.54 3.13 -5.02
N LEU A 131 16.51 2.13 -4.14
CA LEU A 131 17.25 2.11 -2.88
C LEU A 131 18.51 1.26 -3.04
N ASN A 132 19.61 1.74 -2.48
CA ASN A 132 20.88 1.00 -2.45
C ASN A 132 20.98 -0.02 -1.31
N ARG A 133 19.85 -0.32 -0.66
CA ARG A 133 19.75 -1.17 0.54
C ARG A 133 18.46 -1.98 0.49
N PRO A 134 18.47 -3.21 1.03
CA PRO A 134 17.28 -4.03 1.07
C PRO A 134 16.23 -3.43 2.03
N THR A 135 14.99 -3.31 1.57
CA THR A 135 13.86 -2.74 2.32
C THR A 135 13.23 -3.77 3.26
N PHE A 136 12.58 -3.30 4.31
CA PHE A 136 11.83 -4.14 5.25
C PHE A 136 10.34 -3.82 5.26
N ASN A 137 9.98 -2.55 5.48
CA ASN A 137 8.61 -2.07 5.49
C ASN A 137 8.57 -0.55 5.21
N MET A 138 7.38 0.02 5.22
CA MET A 138 7.18 1.46 5.10
C MET A 138 6.00 1.96 5.94
N CYS A 139 6.01 3.25 6.23
CA CYS A 139 4.82 3.98 6.68
C CYS A 139 4.60 5.22 5.82
N LYS A 140 3.41 5.80 5.94
CA LYS A 140 3.04 7.02 5.22
C LYS A 140 2.40 8.04 6.13
N GLY A 141 2.40 9.29 5.69
CA GLY A 141 1.61 10.34 6.32
C GLY A 141 2.06 11.74 5.91
N GLN A 142 1.39 12.74 6.48
CA GLN A 142 1.66 14.15 6.21
C GLN A 142 2.83 14.66 7.07
N PHE A 143 4.04 14.13 6.84
CA PHE A 143 5.23 14.49 7.63
C PHE A 143 5.47 16.00 7.57
N GLY A 144 5.80 16.63 8.71
CA GLY A 144 6.02 18.07 8.81
C GLY A 144 4.76 18.91 9.04
N SER A 145 3.55 18.32 9.01
CA SER A 145 2.28 19.05 9.10
C SER A 145 1.78 19.29 10.53
N GLY A 146 2.28 18.53 11.51
CA GLY A 146 1.83 18.60 12.91
C GLY A 146 2.47 19.73 13.74
N GLY A 147 3.34 20.54 13.15
CA GLY A 147 4.00 21.68 13.80
C GLY A 147 3.17 22.97 13.79
N ARG A 148 3.06 23.64 14.94
CA ARG A 148 2.34 24.90 15.14
C ARG A 148 2.66 25.96 14.07
N GLY A 149 1.61 26.44 13.41
CA GLY A 149 1.59 27.74 12.75
C GLY A 149 2.04 27.70 11.29
N ASN A 150 1.06 27.82 10.40
CA ASN A 150 1.19 27.97 8.96
C ASN A 150 1.58 26.71 8.19
N LYS A 151 0.57 26.07 7.61
CA LYS A 151 0.63 25.60 6.22
C LYS A 151 -0.78 25.21 5.79
N GLU A 152 -1.20 25.77 4.66
CA GLU A 152 -2.28 25.21 3.85
C GLU A 152 -2.08 23.70 3.81
N SER A 153 -3.05 22.97 4.38
CA SER A 153 -2.93 21.54 4.63
C SER A 153 -3.00 20.84 3.29
N SER A 154 -1.87 20.75 2.61
CA SER A 154 -1.77 19.97 1.40
C SER A 154 -2.11 18.53 1.79
N ASN A 155 -3.12 17.95 1.13
CA ASN A 155 -3.65 16.63 1.49
C ASN A 155 -2.69 15.50 1.06
N TYR A 156 -1.43 15.82 0.81
CA TYR A 156 -0.43 14.92 0.26
C TYR A 156 0.24 14.12 1.36
N GLU A 157 0.47 12.85 1.08
CA GLU A 157 1.17 11.95 1.99
C GLU A 157 2.56 11.67 1.46
N TYR A 158 3.51 11.60 2.38
CA TYR A 158 4.90 11.23 2.14
C TYR A 158 5.13 9.81 2.63
N ILE A 159 6.21 9.20 2.15
CA ILE A 159 6.53 7.80 2.44
C ILE A 159 7.85 7.72 3.18
N CYS A 160 7.88 6.97 4.27
CA CYS A 160 9.10 6.60 4.97
C CYS A 160 9.32 5.09 4.83
N VAL A 161 10.42 4.70 4.18
CA VAL A 161 10.84 3.31 4.02
C VAL A 161 11.90 2.99 5.07
N GLN A 162 11.72 1.89 5.80
CA GLN A 162 12.74 1.32 6.68
C GLN A 162 13.45 0.18 5.96
N THR A 163 14.78 0.18 5.99
CA THR A 163 15.61 -0.91 5.47
C THR A 163 15.89 -1.98 6.51
N LEU A 164 16.37 -3.15 6.05
CA LEU A 164 16.75 -4.25 6.94
C LEU A 164 17.87 -3.87 7.93
N ASP A 165 18.75 -2.95 7.55
CA ASP A 165 19.83 -2.45 8.39
C ASP A 165 19.45 -1.21 9.23
N GLY A 166 18.16 -0.90 9.33
CA GLY A 166 17.66 0.15 10.23
C GLY A 166 17.83 1.59 9.71
N VAL A 167 17.95 1.77 8.39
CA VAL A 167 18.00 3.10 7.78
C VAL A 167 16.60 3.51 7.32
N LEU A 168 16.19 4.72 7.68
CA LEU A 168 14.97 5.36 7.21
C LEU A 168 15.27 6.22 5.99
N PHE A 169 14.50 6.02 4.93
CA PHE A 169 14.46 6.86 3.74
C PHE A 169 13.11 7.57 3.69
N VAL A 170 13.12 8.90 3.68
CA VAL A 170 11.90 9.71 3.56
C VAL A 170 11.82 10.29 2.15
N PHE A 171 10.70 10.03 1.48
CA PHE A 171 10.40 10.50 0.14
C PHE A 171 9.24 11.49 0.18
N GLU A 172 9.51 12.71 -0.26
CA GLU A 172 8.51 13.72 -0.57
C GLU A 172 8.23 13.65 -2.07
N HIS A 173 7.22 12.87 -2.46
CA HIS A 173 6.88 12.62 -3.87
C HIS A 173 8.05 12.02 -4.66
N GLU A 174 8.44 12.66 -5.77
CA GLU A 174 9.54 12.25 -6.65
C GLU A 174 10.93 12.60 -6.07
N ARG A 175 11.00 13.14 -4.85
CA ARG A 175 12.26 13.55 -4.22
C ARG A 175 12.55 12.75 -2.95
N GLN A 176 13.77 12.23 -2.84
CA GLN A 176 14.31 11.75 -1.56
C GLN A 176 14.73 12.96 -0.71
N SER A 177 14.07 13.14 0.43
CA SER A 177 14.28 14.31 1.30
C SER A 177 15.20 14.01 2.48
N MET A 178 15.14 12.79 3.04
CA MET A 178 15.98 12.42 4.18
C MET A 178 16.45 10.96 4.09
N VAL A 179 17.67 10.72 4.61
CA VAL A 179 18.18 9.38 4.93
C VAL A 179 18.75 9.42 6.35
N LYS A 180 18.26 8.57 7.26
CA LYS A 180 18.70 8.56 8.65
C LYS A 180 18.80 7.14 9.20
N SER A 181 19.93 6.82 9.83
CA SER A 181 20.08 5.55 10.56
C SER A 181 19.44 5.63 11.94
N LEU A 182 18.62 4.64 12.27
CA LEU A 182 18.06 4.45 13.61
C LEU A 182 19.14 3.93 14.56
N PRO A 183 19.28 4.51 15.76
CA PRO A 183 20.26 4.04 16.74
C PRO A 183 19.91 2.60 17.19
N ASN A 184 20.93 1.81 17.50
CA ASN A 184 20.79 0.50 18.14
C ASN A 184 19.86 -0.50 17.43
N THR A 185 19.74 -0.42 16.09
CA THR A 185 18.92 -1.37 15.32
C THR A 185 19.69 -2.65 15.05
N TYR A 186 19.16 -3.79 15.50
CA TYR A 186 19.68 -5.12 15.19
C TYR A 186 18.79 -5.83 14.17
N LEU A 187 17.48 -5.87 14.46
CA LEU A 187 16.42 -6.26 13.53
C LEU A 187 15.42 -5.11 13.38
N PRO A 188 14.94 -4.83 12.16
CA PRO A 188 13.96 -3.79 11.95
C PRO A 188 12.62 -4.18 12.58
N GLY A 189 11.97 -3.21 13.21
CA GLY A 189 10.68 -3.37 13.86
C GLY A 189 9.51 -2.90 13.00
N PRO A 190 8.28 -2.95 13.52
CA PRO A 190 7.17 -2.24 12.89
C PRO A 190 7.44 -0.73 12.93
N ILE A 191 6.93 -0.01 11.92
CA ILE A 191 7.05 1.45 11.84
C ILE A 191 5.67 2.06 11.56
N CYS A 192 5.35 3.17 12.22
CA CYS A 192 4.15 3.95 11.92
C CYS A 192 4.42 5.44 12.13
N TYR A 193 3.55 6.27 11.55
CA TYR A 193 3.61 7.72 11.70
C TYR A 193 2.42 8.21 12.52
N LEU A 194 2.70 9.08 13.49
CA LEU A 194 1.72 9.74 14.35
C LEU A 194 1.60 11.21 13.97
N SER A 195 0.58 11.52 13.16
CA SER A 195 0.33 12.88 12.63
C SER A 195 0.16 13.94 13.72
N ARG A 196 -0.45 13.58 14.86
CA ARG A 196 -0.73 14.51 15.96
C ARG A 196 0.54 15.14 16.55
N SER A 197 1.61 14.36 16.65
CA SER A 197 2.89 14.80 17.20
C SER A 197 3.96 14.94 16.13
N ASP A 198 3.60 14.73 14.87
CA ASP A 198 4.52 14.69 13.73
C ASP A 198 5.74 13.79 13.97
N ALA A 199 5.48 12.55 14.42
CA ALA A 199 6.51 11.65 14.90
C ALA A 199 6.46 10.29 14.21
N ILE A 200 7.62 9.65 14.06
CA ILE A 200 7.75 8.26 13.62
C ILE A 200 7.92 7.39 14.86
N ILE A 201 7.10 6.36 14.96
CA ILE A 201 7.10 5.42 16.08
C ILE A 201 7.56 4.06 15.57
N THR A 202 8.46 3.42 16.32
CA THR A 202 8.91 2.06 16.05
C THR A 202 9.15 1.30 17.36
N VAL A 203 9.39 -0.01 17.26
CA VAL A 203 9.78 -0.85 18.39
C VAL A 203 11.09 -1.53 18.05
N SER A 204 12.15 -1.26 18.82
CA SER A 204 13.47 -1.86 18.59
C SER A 204 13.56 -3.29 19.13
N SER A 205 14.60 -4.01 18.70
CA SER A 205 14.87 -5.38 19.16
C SER A 205 15.15 -5.49 20.67
N ASN A 206 15.40 -4.36 21.35
CA ASN A 206 15.55 -4.27 22.80
C ASN A 206 14.21 -4.14 23.54
N HIS A 207 13.08 -4.38 22.86
CA HIS A 207 11.72 -4.19 23.39
C HIS A 207 11.42 -2.75 23.84
N GLN A 208 12.03 -1.75 23.18
CA GLN A 208 11.80 -0.35 23.47
C GLN A 208 10.87 0.25 22.42
N LEU A 209 9.80 0.91 22.90
CA LEU A 209 8.99 1.79 22.07
C LEU A 209 9.73 3.12 21.90
N GLU A 210 10.07 3.45 20.66
CA GLU A 210 10.87 4.62 20.32
C GLU A 210 10.02 5.59 19.49
N CYS A 211 10.10 6.87 19.80
CA CYS A 211 9.37 7.95 19.14
C CYS A 211 10.38 9.01 18.69
N TYR A 212 10.47 9.21 17.39
CA TYR A 212 11.39 10.12 16.72
C TYR A 212 10.65 11.30 16.10
#